data_AF-W4LUV6-F1
#
_entry.id   AF-W4LUV6-F1
#
_cell.length_a   1.000
_cell.length_b   1.000
_cell.length_c   1.000
_cell.angle_alpha   90.00
_cell.angle_beta   90.00
_cell.angle_gamma   90.00
#
_symmetry.space_group_name_H-M   'P 1'
#
loop_
_entity.id
_entity.type
_entity.pdbx_description
1 polymer ?
#
loop_
_entity_poly.entity_id
_entity_poly.type
_entity_poly.pdbx_seq_one_letter_code
_entity_poly.pdbx_strand_id
1 'polypeptide(L)'
;MSRRQVDPSPEILQQALVTHLEERIHIRDRRILDAFRTVPRHRFVTHVSIEEAYRDRAIATKQLDSGIAISSASQPAMMAMMLEQLDLQPGHRVLEIGAGTGYNAALMAHLVGANGHVVTMDYDEDIVLDARQHLAANGIENVEVIRADGGLGCPHSAPFDRIILTVGAWDIAPAWREQLAAHGRLVLPLSVGGPQLAVAFQAQDGHLMSQSAYYCEFMRLRGAHAGPERLGPLGSKKGFLIGNEAALPVPDDTIYDWLKGPSQECSAGMQIALRDIRLSLWFWLGMYETGHVRIYAAGQKAKHRRIPDLLSASVPGHVLRGTSGLVNADGICLLSRSDDEANPFSLRLRSYGRAEALTQRLLARLQAWDAAGRPPGDRLEITVYPRDAVIDVPEGAVVMPKRWHQLVLRWP
;
A
#
# COMPACT_ATOMS: atom_id res chain seq x y z
N MET A 1 -0.47 -41.12 -26.99
CA MET A 1 -1.29 -39.96 -27.39
C MET A 1 -1.31 -38.97 -26.24
N SER A 2 -0.50 -37.90 -26.34
CA SER A 2 -0.47 -36.84 -25.34
C SER A 2 -1.78 -36.05 -25.42
N ARG A 3 -2.55 -35.99 -24.33
CA ARG A 3 -3.74 -35.12 -24.25
C ARG A 3 -3.24 -33.69 -24.43
N ARG A 4 -3.59 -33.02 -25.54
CA ARG A 4 -3.43 -31.57 -25.65
C ARG A 4 -4.25 -30.95 -24.53
N GLN A 5 -3.58 -30.41 -23.53
CA GLN A 5 -4.18 -29.54 -22.54
C GLN A 5 -4.62 -28.29 -23.31
N VAL A 6 -5.93 -28.07 -23.41
CA VAL A 6 -6.48 -26.88 -24.04
C VAL A 6 -6.43 -25.79 -22.98
N ASP A 7 -5.65 -24.74 -23.22
CA ASP A 7 -5.61 -23.59 -22.33
C ASP A 7 -7.01 -22.95 -22.25
N PRO A 8 -7.47 -22.56 -21.04
CA PRO A 8 -8.82 -22.03 -20.86
C PRO A 8 -9.01 -20.72 -21.63
N SER A 9 -10.19 -20.53 -22.22
CA SER A 9 -10.47 -19.29 -22.97
C SER A 9 -10.45 -18.06 -22.05
N PRO A 10 -10.16 -16.86 -22.58
CA PRO A 10 -10.14 -15.62 -21.78
C PRO A 10 -11.46 -15.36 -21.04
N GLU A 11 -12.59 -15.74 -21.62
CA GLU A 11 -13.93 -15.58 -21.04
C GLU A 11 -14.12 -16.46 -19.80
N ILE A 12 -13.61 -17.71 -19.84
CA ILE A 12 -13.66 -18.63 -18.70
C ILE A 12 -12.82 -18.07 -17.55
N LEU A 13 -11.61 -17.59 -17.84
CA LEU A 13 -10.71 -17.00 -16.84
C LEU A 13 -11.29 -15.73 -16.24
N GLN A 14 -11.90 -14.88 -17.07
CA GLN A 14 -12.57 -13.66 -16.63
C GLN A 14 -13.74 -13.97 -15.70
N GLN A 15 -14.59 -14.93 -16.08
CA GLN A 15 -15.73 -15.33 -15.26
C GLN A 15 -15.27 -15.97 -13.94
N ALA A 16 -14.20 -16.76 -13.97
CA ALA A 16 -13.61 -17.33 -12.75
C ALA A 16 -13.08 -16.24 -11.81
N LEU A 17 -12.43 -15.19 -12.34
CA LEU A 17 -12.01 -14.04 -11.56
C LEU A 17 -13.21 -13.34 -10.92
N VAL A 18 -14.27 -13.06 -11.69
CA VAL A 18 -15.48 -12.40 -11.18
C VAL A 18 -16.15 -13.23 -10.08
N THR A 19 -16.27 -14.54 -10.27
CA THR A 19 -16.79 -15.46 -9.24
C THR A 19 -15.92 -15.44 -7.98
N HIS A 20 -14.59 -15.40 -8.11
CA HIS A 20 -13.69 -15.21 -6.96
C HIS A 20 -13.94 -13.89 -6.22
N LEU A 21 -14.12 -12.78 -6.95
CA LEU A 21 -14.44 -11.47 -6.36
C LEU A 21 -15.77 -11.50 -5.59
N GLU A 22 -16.80 -12.13 -6.16
CA GLU A 22 -18.13 -12.25 -5.54
C GLU A 22 -18.13 -13.18 -4.32
N GLU A 23 -17.58 -14.39 -4.46
CA GLU A 23 -17.73 -15.44 -3.45
C GLU A 23 -16.67 -15.43 -2.35
N ARG A 24 -15.44 -15.00 -2.67
CA ARG A 24 -14.29 -15.07 -1.74
C ARG A 24 -13.89 -13.70 -1.18
N ILE A 25 -13.97 -12.67 -2.01
CA ILE A 25 -13.68 -11.29 -1.59
C ILE A 25 -14.94 -10.59 -1.08
N HIS A 26 -16.13 -11.11 -1.43
CA HIS A 26 -17.44 -10.60 -1.01
C HIS A 26 -17.75 -9.20 -1.53
N ILE A 27 -17.32 -8.89 -2.77
CA ILE A 27 -17.75 -7.69 -3.49
C ILE A 27 -19.27 -7.78 -3.73
N ARG A 28 -20.00 -6.78 -3.24
CA ARG A 28 -21.48 -6.76 -3.21
C ARG A 28 -22.09 -5.90 -4.30
N ASP A 29 -21.40 -4.86 -4.76
CA ASP A 29 -21.91 -4.02 -5.85
C ASP A 29 -21.85 -4.78 -7.17
N ARG A 30 -23.03 -5.21 -7.65
CA ARG A 30 -23.18 -5.93 -8.91
C ARG A 30 -22.68 -5.14 -10.11
N ARG A 31 -22.73 -3.81 -10.08
CA ARG A 31 -22.23 -2.97 -11.18
C ARG A 31 -20.72 -3.11 -11.33
N ILE A 32 -20.01 -3.32 -10.21
CA ILE A 32 -18.56 -3.56 -10.23
C ILE A 32 -18.27 -4.94 -10.79
N LEU A 33 -18.99 -5.97 -10.35
CA LEU A 33 -18.85 -7.32 -10.93
C LEU A 33 -19.13 -7.31 -12.43
N ASP A 34 -20.15 -6.59 -12.88
CA ASP A 34 -20.49 -6.43 -14.30
C ASP A 34 -19.43 -5.63 -15.09
N ALA A 35 -18.81 -4.61 -14.48
CA ALA A 35 -17.67 -3.93 -15.07
C ALA A 35 -16.49 -4.90 -15.29
N PHE A 36 -16.17 -5.74 -14.31
CA PHE A 36 -15.13 -6.77 -14.45
C PHE A 36 -15.49 -7.86 -15.47
N ARG A 37 -16.79 -8.19 -15.66
CA ARG A 37 -17.26 -9.08 -16.74
C ARG A 37 -17.15 -8.43 -18.13
N THR A 38 -17.31 -7.11 -18.20
CA THR A 38 -17.36 -6.38 -19.48
C THR A 38 -15.99 -5.97 -19.97
N VAL A 39 -15.11 -5.50 -19.07
CA VAL A 39 -13.79 -4.96 -19.45
C VAL A 39 -12.75 -6.09 -19.41
N PRO A 40 -12.22 -6.53 -20.57
CA PRO A 40 -11.33 -7.69 -20.66
C PRO A 40 -9.90 -7.34 -20.19
N ARG A 41 -9.58 -7.70 -18.94
CA ARG A 41 -8.28 -7.37 -18.30
C ARG A 41 -7.06 -7.73 -19.13
N HIS A 42 -7.08 -8.87 -19.82
CA HIS A 42 -5.97 -9.35 -20.66
C HIS A 42 -5.63 -8.42 -21.84
N ARG A 43 -6.53 -7.51 -22.24
CA ARG A 43 -6.25 -6.49 -23.27
C ARG A 43 -5.51 -5.26 -22.74
N PHE A 44 -5.41 -5.12 -21.43
CA PHE A 44 -4.67 -4.04 -20.76
C PHE A 44 -3.38 -4.55 -20.10
N VAL A 45 -3.29 -5.85 -19.81
CA VAL A 45 -2.13 -6.50 -19.18
C VAL A 45 -1.50 -7.47 -20.20
N THR A 46 -0.91 -6.90 -21.25
CA THR A 46 -0.51 -7.62 -22.47
C THR A 46 0.86 -8.28 -22.40
N HIS A 47 1.66 -7.96 -21.37
CA HIS A 47 3.04 -8.43 -21.19
C HIS A 47 3.16 -9.78 -20.47
N VAL A 48 2.03 -10.42 -20.15
CA VAL A 48 1.96 -11.72 -19.47
C VAL A 48 0.99 -12.65 -20.19
N SER A 49 0.95 -13.93 -19.80
CA SER A 49 -0.07 -14.85 -20.32
C SER A 49 -1.48 -14.44 -19.90
N ILE A 50 -2.50 -14.89 -20.62
CA ILE A 50 -3.90 -14.55 -20.31
C ILE A 50 -4.29 -15.12 -18.94
N GLU A 51 -3.85 -16.33 -18.61
CA GLU A 51 -4.05 -16.94 -17.30
C GLU A 51 -3.46 -16.08 -16.19
N GLU A 52 -2.25 -15.55 -16.43
CA GLU A 52 -1.56 -14.68 -15.49
C GLU A 52 -2.31 -13.36 -15.30
N ALA A 53 -2.79 -12.74 -16.38
CA ALA A 53 -3.56 -11.49 -16.33
C ALA A 53 -4.82 -11.61 -15.46
N TYR A 54 -5.43 -12.80 -15.39
CA TYR A 54 -6.64 -13.06 -14.60
C TYR A 54 -6.39 -13.63 -13.20
N ARG A 55 -5.13 -13.85 -12.79
CA ARG A 55 -4.84 -14.18 -11.38
C ARG A 55 -5.11 -12.98 -10.48
N ASP A 56 -5.65 -13.26 -9.29
CA ASP A 56 -5.86 -12.25 -8.27
C ASP A 56 -4.55 -11.87 -7.55
N ARG A 57 -3.63 -11.23 -8.29
CA ARG A 57 -2.37 -10.70 -7.76
C ARG A 57 -1.95 -9.45 -8.53
N ALA A 58 -1.13 -8.61 -7.89
CA ALA A 58 -0.50 -7.49 -8.57
C ALA A 58 0.59 -8.01 -9.55
N ILE A 59 0.68 -7.38 -10.71
CA ILE A 59 1.64 -7.74 -11.77
C ILE A 59 2.49 -6.51 -12.07
N ALA A 60 3.78 -6.56 -11.72
CA ALA A 60 4.69 -5.47 -12.04
C ALA A 60 4.76 -5.24 -13.56
N THR A 61 4.65 -3.98 -13.97
CA THR A 61 4.70 -3.54 -15.38
C THR A 61 5.99 -2.77 -15.65
N LYS A 62 6.55 -2.10 -14.62
CA LYS A 62 7.80 -1.35 -14.71
C LYS A 62 8.59 -1.46 -13.41
N GLN A 63 9.90 -1.67 -13.51
CA GLN A 63 10.79 -1.78 -12.35
C GLN A 63 12.08 -0.98 -12.58
N LEU A 64 12.70 -0.55 -11.48
CA LEU A 64 14.07 -0.02 -11.48
C LEU A 64 15.08 -1.16 -11.63
N ASP A 65 16.33 -0.84 -12.00
CA ASP A 65 17.46 -1.78 -12.04
C ASP A 65 17.71 -2.49 -10.70
N SER A 66 17.27 -1.88 -9.60
CA SER A 66 17.31 -2.45 -8.25
C SER A 66 16.29 -3.58 -8.04
N GLY A 67 15.38 -3.81 -8.98
CA GLY A 67 14.27 -4.77 -8.90
C GLY A 67 13.03 -4.23 -8.16
N ILE A 68 13.01 -2.94 -7.85
CA ILE A 68 11.86 -2.30 -7.18
C ILE A 68 10.83 -1.94 -8.24
N ALA A 69 9.60 -2.45 -8.09
CA ALA A 69 8.48 -2.09 -8.95
C ALA A 69 8.07 -0.63 -8.74
N ILE A 70 7.93 0.09 -9.86
CA ILE A 70 7.49 1.50 -9.91
C ILE A 70 6.19 1.68 -10.68
N SER A 71 5.70 0.63 -11.33
CA SER A 71 4.34 0.53 -11.87
C SER A 71 3.88 -0.93 -11.83
N SER A 72 2.58 -1.13 -11.68
CA SER A 72 1.96 -2.46 -11.73
C SER A 72 0.52 -2.38 -12.21
N ALA A 73 0.02 -3.49 -12.77
CA ALA A 73 -1.40 -3.76 -12.81
C ALA A 73 -1.83 -4.28 -11.43
N SER A 74 -2.62 -3.47 -10.70
CA SER A 74 -3.06 -3.76 -9.33
C SER A 74 -3.83 -5.08 -9.22
N GLN A 75 -3.79 -5.69 -8.04
CA GLN A 75 -4.56 -6.89 -7.71
C GLN A 75 -6.06 -6.64 -7.94
N PRO A 76 -6.76 -7.47 -8.74
CA PRO A 76 -8.19 -7.34 -9.00
C PRO A 76 -9.07 -7.17 -7.74
N ALA A 77 -8.85 -7.96 -6.69
CA ALA A 77 -9.59 -7.85 -5.44
C ALA A 77 -9.42 -6.47 -4.79
N MET A 78 -8.19 -5.94 -4.76
CA MET A 78 -7.92 -4.60 -4.22
C MET A 78 -8.59 -3.51 -5.07
N MET A 79 -8.55 -3.64 -6.40
CA MET A 79 -9.24 -2.73 -7.30
C MET A 79 -10.76 -2.72 -7.04
N ALA A 80 -11.38 -3.90 -6.96
CA ALA A 80 -12.81 -4.01 -6.70
C ALA A 80 -13.21 -3.42 -5.34
N MET A 81 -12.45 -3.71 -4.28
CA MET A 81 -12.67 -3.12 -2.95
C MET A 81 -12.55 -1.60 -2.96
N MET A 82 -11.53 -1.04 -3.63
CA MET A 82 -11.36 0.41 -3.73
C MET A 82 -12.43 1.07 -4.60
N LEU A 83 -12.96 0.39 -5.61
CA LEU A 83 -14.12 0.87 -6.39
C LEU A 83 -15.42 0.84 -5.57
N GLU A 84 -15.63 -0.17 -4.71
CA GLU A 84 -16.75 -0.17 -3.74
C GLU A 84 -16.62 0.97 -2.74
N GLN A 85 -15.41 1.19 -2.21
CA GLN A 85 -15.09 2.34 -1.37
C GLN A 85 -15.40 3.66 -2.09
N LEU A 86 -15.05 3.76 -3.37
CA LEU A 86 -15.24 4.96 -4.18
C LEU A 86 -16.71 5.26 -4.43
N ASP A 87 -17.59 4.27 -4.46
CA ASP A 87 -19.05 4.44 -4.63
C ASP A 87 -19.37 5.32 -5.86
N LEU A 88 -18.96 4.84 -7.03
CA LEU A 88 -19.21 5.51 -8.30
C LEU A 88 -20.69 5.43 -8.68
N GLN A 89 -21.20 6.51 -9.29
CA GLN A 89 -22.55 6.59 -9.81
C GLN A 89 -22.50 7.07 -11.27
N PRO A 90 -23.52 6.72 -12.08
CA PRO A 90 -23.64 7.22 -13.44
C PRO A 90 -23.57 8.75 -13.49
N GLY A 91 -22.80 9.30 -14.43
CA GLY A 91 -22.61 10.74 -14.60
C GLY A 91 -21.48 11.35 -13.77
N HIS A 92 -20.86 10.61 -12.85
CA HIS A 92 -19.75 11.15 -12.05
C HIS A 92 -18.55 11.56 -12.91
N ARG A 93 -17.91 12.65 -12.48
CA ARG A 93 -16.58 13.07 -12.91
C ARG A 93 -15.55 12.51 -11.94
N VAL A 94 -14.61 11.73 -12.45
CA VAL A 94 -13.63 11.00 -11.65
C VAL A 94 -12.22 11.46 -11.99
N LEU A 95 -11.39 11.66 -10.98
CA LEU A 95 -9.95 11.79 -11.14
C LEU A 95 -9.26 10.53 -10.60
N GLU A 96 -8.48 9.87 -11.44
CA GLU A 96 -7.55 8.82 -11.07
C GLU A 96 -6.10 9.33 -11.13
N ILE A 97 -5.34 9.07 -10.07
CA ILE A 97 -3.90 9.31 -10.01
C ILE A 97 -3.18 7.97 -9.96
N GLY A 98 -2.47 7.66 -11.05
CA GLY A 98 -1.83 6.37 -11.32
C GLY A 98 -2.54 5.60 -12.44
N ALA A 99 -2.49 6.11 -13.67
CA ALA A 99 -3.15 5.47 -14.82
C ALA A 99 -2.68 4.03 -15.05
N GLY A 100 -1.39 3.75 -14.85
CA GLY A 100 -0.82 2.43 -15.03
C GLY A 100 -1.16 1.84 -16.40
N THR A 101 -1.79 0.68 -16.44
CA THR A 101 -2.19 0.04 -17.71
C THR A 101 -3.43 0.68 -18.37
N GLY A 102 -4.16 1.55 -17.67
CA GLY A 102 -5.46 2.07 -18.07
C GLY A 102 -6.66 1.17 -17.74
N TYR A 103 -6.42 -0.02 -17.15
CA TYR A 103 -7.50 -0.97 -16.85
C TYR A 103 -8.50 -0.44 -15.81
N ASN A 104 -8.01 0.19 -14.74
CA ASN A 104 -8.90 0.74 -13.71
C ASN A 104 -9.72 1.93 -14.25
N ALA A 105 -9.10 2.80 -15.04
CA ALA A 105 -9.82 3.85 -15.77
C ALA A 105 -10.95 3.29 -16.65
N ALA A 106 -10.71 2.19 -17.37
CA ALA A 106 -11.74 1.53 -18.18
C ALA A 106 -12.89 0.95 -17.34
N LEU A 107 -12.61 0.39 -16.16
CA LEU A 107 -13.65 -0.05 -15.22
C LEU A 107 -14.48 1.15 -14.73
N MET A 108 -13.83 2.24 -14.33
CA MET A 108 -14.51 3.44 -13.89
C MET A 108 -15.35 4.07 -15.00
N ALA A 109 -14.84 4.10 -16.23
CA ALA A 109 -15.53 4.59 -17.42
C ALA A 109 -16.84 3.83 -17.67
N HIS A 110 -16.82 2.51 -17.49
CA HIS A 110 -18.03 1.68 -17.56
C HIS A 110 -19.01 2.02 -16.43
N LEU A 111 -18.52 2.16 -15.20
CA LEU A 111 -19.35 2.43 -14.01
C LEU A 111 -20.05 3.80 -14.05
N VAL A 112 -19.37 4.84 -14.54
CA VAL A 112 -19.94 6.19 -14.66
C VAL A 112 -20.81 6.34 -15.91
N GLY A 113 -20.72 5.41 -16.86
CA GLY A 113 -21.52 5.38 -18.08
C GLY A 113 -21.25 6.56 -19.03
N ALA A 114 -22.04 6.64 -20.11
CA ALA A 114 -21.83 7.58 -21.22
C ALA A 114 -21.89 9.07 -20.83
N ASN A 115 -22.56 9.41 -19.73
CA ASN A 115 -22.67 10.80 -19.25
C ASN A 115 -21.61 11.13 -18.19
N GLY A 116 -20.82 10.16 -17.75
CA GLY A 116 -19.71 10.37 -16.82
C GLY A 116 -18.39 10.50 -17.56
N HIS A 117 -17.37 10.96 -16.83
CA HIS A 117 -16.05 11.21 -17.41
C HIS A 117 -14.95 10.84 -16.42
N VAL A 118 -13.92 10.16 -16.88
CA VAL A 118 -12.74 9.82 -16.08
C VAL A 118 -11.53 10.58 -16.62
N VAL A 119 -10.89 11.37 -15.78
CA VAL A 119 -9.54 11.86 -16.01
C VAL A 119 -8.59 10.92 -15.28
N THR A 120 -7.67 10.28 -15.97
CA THR A 120 -6.62 9.46 -15.37
C THR A 120 -5.26 10.04 -15.70
N MET A 121 -4.33 10.03 -14.74
CA MET A 121 -3.00 10.62 -14.95
C MET A 121 -1.87 9.73 -14.44
N ASP A 122 -0.73 9.84 -15.10
CA ASP A 122 0.51 9.19 -14.67
C ASP A 122 1.71 10.11 -14.84
N TYR A 123 2.79 9.80 -14.12
CA TYR A 123 4.01 10.59 -14.07
C TYR A 123 4.92 10.29 -15.26
N ASP A 124 5.04 9.01 -15.64
CA ASP A 124 5.91 8.60 -16.73
C ASP A 124 5.18 8.62 -18.07
N GLU A 125 5.85 9.13 -19.10
CA GLU A 125 5.28 9.32 -20.44
C GLU A 125 4.96 8.00 -21.15
N ASP A 126 5.83 7.00 -21.01
CA ASP A 126 5.61 5.66 -21.58
C ASP A 126 4.33 5.02 -21.03
N ILE A 127 4.09 5.13 -19.73
CA ILE A 127 2.87 4.60 -19.09
C ILE A 127 1.61 5.31 -19.62
N VAL A 128 1.68 6.63 -19.78
CA VAL A 128 0.57 7.42 -20.35
C VAL A 128 0.27 7.00 -21.79
N LEU A 129 1.30 6.78 -22.61
CA LEU A 129 1.14 6.34 -24.00
C LEU A 129 0.51 4.95 -24.06
N ASP A 130 0.97 4.01 -23.26
CA ASP A 130 0.41 2.65 -23.19
C ASP A 130 -1.05 2.65 -22.75
N ALA A 131 -1.39 3.41 -21.69
CA ALA A 131 -2.76 3.53 -21.23
C ALA A 131 -3.70 4.09 -22.31
N ARG A 132 -3.28 5.14 -23.04
CA ARG A 132 -4.03 5.69 -24.18
C ARG A 132 -4.27 4.65 -25.27
N GLN A 133 -3.24 3.89 -25.62
CA GLN A 133 -3.33 2.85 -26.64
C GLN A 133 -4.30 1.75 -26.22
N HIS A 134 -4.22 1.24 -24.98
CA HIS A 134 -5.14 0.22 -24.49
C HIS A 134 -6.59 0.72 -24.44
N LEU A 135 -6.84 1.95 -23.97
CA LEU A 135 -8.18 2.53 -23.92
C LEU A 135 -8.77 2.71 -25.33
N ALA A 136 -8.01 3.27 -26.25
CA ALA A 136 -8.44 3.46 -27.64
C ALA A 136 -8.69 2.12 -28.36
N ALA A 137 -7.82 1.12 -28.17
CA ALA A 137 -7.99 -0.22 -28.76
C ALA A 137 -9.23 -0.97 -28.23
N ASN A 138 -9.78 -0.53 -27.10
CA ASN A 138 -11.00 -1.08 -26.51
C ASN A 138 -12.23 -0.17 -26.67
N GLY A 139 -12.14 0.91 -27.46
CA GLY A 139 -13.26 1.81 -27.76
C GLY A 139 -13.76 2.59 -26.53
N ILE A 140 -12.90 2.84 -25.56
CA ILE A 140 -13.24 3.61 -24.36
C ILE A 140 -12.98 5.09 -24.63
N GLU A 141 -14.06 5.86 -24.83
CA GLU A 141 -14.00 7.25 -25.30
C GLU A 141 -14.18 8.28 -24.18
N ASN A 142 -14.81 7.91 -23.06
CA ASN A 142 -15.07 8.80 -21.92
C ASN A 142 -13.94 8.81 -20.88
N VAL A 143 -12.70 8.57 -21.32
CA VAL A 143 -11.49 8.63 -20.51
C VAL A 143 -10.46 9.58 -21.14
N GLU A 144 -10.04 10.58 -20.38
CA GLU A 144 -8.92 11.44 -20.70
C GLU A 144 -7.67 10.97 -19.94
N VAL A 145 -6.58 10.66 -20.66
CA VAL A 145 -5.30 10.27 -20.05
C VAL A 145 -4.31 11.43 -20.13
N ILE A 146 -3.77 11.87 -18.99
CA ILE A 146 -2.88 13.03 -18.88
C ILE A 146 -1.52 12.62 -18.31
N ARG A 147 -0.43 13.17 -18.85
CA ARG A 147 0.88 13.12 -18.19
C ARG A 147 1.03 14.31 -17.24
N ALA A 148 1.14 14.06 -15.94
CA ALA A 148 1.27 15.11 -14.94
C ALA A 148 1.83 14.58 -13.61
N ASP A 149 2.29 15.48 -12.74
CA ASP A 149 2.47 15.18 -11.31
C ASP A 149 1.08 15.08 -10.65
N GLY A 150 0.72 13.87 -10.22
CA GLY A 150 -0.58 13.59 -9.61
C GLY A 150 -0.87 14.39 -8.33
N GLY A 151 0.14 14.90 -7.65
CA GLY A 151 -0.02 15.78 -6.50
C GLY A 151 -0.68 17.12 -6.81
N LEU A 152 -0.66 17.55 -8.07
CA LEU A 152 -1.28 18.79 -8.54
C LEU A 152 -2.77 18.61 -8.92
N GLY A 153 -3.24 17.37 -9.01
CA GLY A 153 -4.56 17.05 -9.54
C GLY A 153 -4.75 17.55 -10.98
N CYS A 154 -5.98 17.91 -11.33
CA CYS A 154 -6.36 18.40 -12.64
C CYS A 154 -7.31 19.62 -12.51
N PRO A 155 -6.79 20.83 -12.24
CA PRO A 155 -7.61 22.01 -11.94
C PRO A 155 -8.63 22.38 -13.04
N HIS A 156 -8.28 22.16 -14.31
CA HIS A 156 -9.13 22.52 -15.44
C HIS A 156 -10.34 21.57 -15.63
N SER A 157 -10.26 20.37 -15.06
CA SER A 157 -11.34 19.37 -15.07
C SER A 157 -12.00 19.20 -13.69
N ALA A 158 -11.62 20.00 -12.70
CA ALA A 158 -12.29 20.09 -11.41
C ALA A 158 -13.66 20.83 -11.54
N PRO A 159 -14.58 20.65 -10.58
CA PRO A 159 -14.51 19.73 -9.45
C PRO A 159 -14.78 18.27 -9.87
N PHE A 160 -14.29 17.34 -9.05
CA PHE A 160 -14.49 15.91 -9.20
C PHE A 160 -15.46 15.36 -8.15
N ASP A 161 -16.40 14.54 -8.56
CA ASP A 161 -17.28 13.81 -7.64
C ASP A 161 -16.50 12.75 -6.88
N ARG A 162 -15.47 12.18 -7.52
CA ARG A 162 -14.65 11.10 -6.98
C ARG A 162 -13.18 11.32 -7.34
N ILE A 163 -12.31 11.15 -6.36
CA ILE A 163 -10.86 11.13 -6.57
C ILE A 163 -10.35 9.80 -6.04
N ILE A 164 -9.58 9.07 -6.83
CA ILE A 164 -8.93 7.83 -6.44
C ILE A 164 -7.45 7.88 -6.77
N LEU A 165 -6.62 7.44 -5.81
CA LEU A 165 -5.21 7.18 -6.05
C LEU A 165 -4.99 5.68 -6.13
N THR A 166 -4.32 5.23 -7.18
CA THR A 166 -3.81 3.85 -7.31
C THR A 166 -2.30 3.80 -7.05
N VAL A 167 -1.83 4.78 -6.29
CA VAL A 167 -0.48 4.94 -5.77
C VAL A 167 -0.55 5.35 -4.31
N GLY A 168 0.43 4.94 -3.52
CA GLY A 168 0.47 5.22 -2.11
C GLY A 168 0.96 6.63 -1.79
N ALA A 169 0.17 7.37 -1.02
CA ALA A 169 0.49 8.70 -0.55
C ALA A 169 0.89 8.69 0.93
N TRP A 170 1.78 9.60 1.31
CA TRP A 170 2.13 9.81 2.72
C TRP A 170 1.33 10.91 3.38
N ASP A 171 0.83 11.85 2.60
CA ASP A 171 -0.05 12.93 3.03
C ASP A 171 -1.06 13.18 1.91
N ILE A 172 -2.13 13.88 2.25
CA ILE A 172 -3.16 14.32 1.31
C ILE A 172 -2.69 15.64 0.70
N ALA A 173 -2.52 15.72 -0.62
CA ALA A 173 -2.15 16.97 -1.26
C ALA A 173 -3.32 17.98 -1.18
N PRO A 174 -3.05 19.28 -0.96
CA PRO A 174 -4.10 20.31 -0.91
C PRO A 174 -5.01 20.29 -2.14
N ALA A 175 -4.41 20.09 -3.33
CA ALA A 175 -5.11 20.03 -4.60
C ALA A 175 -6.23 18.96 -4.63
N TRP A 176 -6.02 17.81 -4.00
CA TRP A 176 -7.04 16.74 -3.98
C TRP A 176 -8.27 17.16 -3.17
N ARG A 177 -8.08 17.90 -2.08
CA ARG A 177 -9.19 18.42 -1.27
C ARG A 177 -9.89 19.58 -1.98
N GLU A 178 -9.12 20.50 -2.56
CA GLU A 178 -9.63 21.71 -3.22
C GLU A 178 -10.39 21.40 -4.51
N GLN A 179 -10.02 20.33 -5.22
CA GLN A 179 -10.67 19.90 -6.46
C GLN A 179 -11.80 18.88 -6.24
N LEU A 180 -12.05 18.47 -4.99
CA LEU A 180 -13.15 17.58 -4.66
C LEU A 180 -14.46 18.37 -4.59
N ALA A 181 -15.52 17.84 -5.20
CA ALA A 181 -16.87 18.39 -5.06
C ALA A 181 -17.33 18.36 -3.59
N ALA A 182 -18.35 19.17 -3.24
CA ALA A 182 -18.85 19.28 -1.87
C ALA A 182 -19.30 17.94 -1.25
N HIS A 183 -19.85 17.03 -2.06
CA HIS A 183 -20.23 15.67 -1.65
C HIS A 183 -19.28 14.61 -2.22
N GLY A 184 -18.10 15.03 -2.62
CA GLY A 184 -17.14 14.15 -3.24
C GLY A 184 -16.51 13.19 -2.24
N ARG A 185 -15.96 12.09 -2.77
CA ARG A 185 -15.24 11.09 -2.00
C ARG A 185 -13.82 10.94 -2.52
N LEU A 186 -12.87 10.90 -1.59
CA LEU A 186 -11.46 10.67 -1.88
C LEU A 186 -11.08 9.26 -1.39
N VAL A 187 -10.57 8.41 -2.27
CA VAL A 187 -10.04 7.08 -1.91
C VAL A 187 -8.56 7.02 -2.21
N LEU A 188 -7.75 6.68 -1.22
CA LEU A 188 -6.30 6.54 -1.42
C LEU A 188 -5.64 5.53 -0.48
N PRO A 189 -4.58 4.85 -0.94
CA PRO A 189 -3.63 4.19 -0.06
C PRO A 189 -2.83 5.26 0.72
N LEU A 190 -3.09 5.40 2.02
CA LEU A 190 -2.46 6.37 2.90
C LEU A 190 -1.45 5.69 3.84
N SER A 191 -0.25 6.24 3.96
CA SER A 191 0.71 5.81 5.00
C SER A 191 0.37 6.41 6.35
N VAL A 192 0.15 5.56 7.34
CA VAL A 192 -0.12 5.92 8.74
C VAL A 192 0.94 5.38 9.69
N GLY A 193 2.22 5.38 9.26
CA GLY A 193 3.31 4.86 10.09
C GLY A 193 3.48 3.35 9.98
N GLY A 194 3.37 2.78 8.78
CA GLY A 194 3.40 1.33 8.61
C GLY A 194 3.23 0.91 7.15
N PRO A 195 2.61 -0.24 6.88
CA PRO A 195 1.92 -0.49 5.61
C PRO A 195 0.88 0.61 5.34
N GLN A 196 0.33 0.62 4.14
CA GLN A 196 -0.70 1.58 3.78
C GLN A 196 -2.08 1.04 4.13
N LEU A 197 -3.02 1.95 4.35
CA LEU A 197 -4.44 1.66 4.37
C LEU A 197 -5.09 2.28 3.14
N ALA A 198 -5.89 1.54 2.39
CA ALA A 198 -6.78 2.08 1.38
C ALA A 198 -7.97 2.69 2.11
N VAL A 199 -7.99 4.02 2.21
CA VAL A 199 -8.96 4.75 3.03
C VAL A 199 -9.91 5.51 2.12
N ALA A 200 -11.21 5.37 2.37
CA ALA A 200 -12.23 6.25 1.83
C ALA A 200 -12.45 7.42 2.77
N PHE A 201 -12.35 8.65 2.28
CA PHE A 201 -12.58 9.88 3.02
C PHE A 201 -13.78 10.63 2.47
N GLN A 202 -14.55 11.22 3.37
CA GLN A 202 -15.60 12.18 3.05
C GLN A 202 -15.34 13.49 3.79
N ALA A 203 -15.64 14.61 3.13
CA ALA A 203 -15.57 15.92 3.75
C ALA A 203 -16.69 16.08 4.79
N GLN A 204 -16.34 16.55 5.97
CA GLN A 204 -17.25 16.87 7.05
C GLN A 204 -16.66 18.06 7.82
N ASP A 205 -17.46 19.12 8.05
CA ASP A 205 -17.09 20.27 8.90
C ASP A 205 -15.66 20.80 8.68
N GLY A 206 -15.24 20.96 7.42
CA GLY A 206 -13.93 21.50 7.04
C GLY A 206 -12.73 20.54 7.17
N HIS A 207 -12.96 19.27 7.50
CA HIS A 207 -11.95 18.22 7.59
C HIS A 207 -12.37 16.97 6.80
N LEU A 208 -11.49 15.98 6.68
CA LEU A 208 -11.83 14.69 6.06
C LEU A 208 -11.95 13.61 7.14
N MET A 209 -12.99 12.79 7.05
CA MET A 209 -13.20 11.67 7.98
C MET A 209 -13.27 10.35 7.21
N SER A 210 -12.53 9.35 7.71
CA SER A 210 -12.53 8.00 7.13
C SER A 210 -13.91 7.34 7.23
N GLN A 211 -14.36 6.75 6.13
CA GLN A 211 -15.58 5.94 6.04
C GLN A 211 -15.27 4.45 6.09
N SER A 212 -14.08 4.06 5.63
CA SER A 212 -13.56 2.69 5.67
C SER A 212 -12.06 2.68 5.46
N ALA A 213 -11.38 1.65 5.95
CA ALA A 213 -9.95 1.44 5.77
C ALA A 213 -9.66 -0.06 5.56
N TYR A 214 -8.87 -0.39 4.53
CA TYR A 214 -8.41 -1.76 4.28
C TYR A 214 -6.90 -1.81 4.17
N TYR A 215 -6.29 -2.89 4.66
CA TYR A 215 -4.87 -3.14 4.44
C TYR A 215 -4.53 -3.14 2.94
N CYS A 216 -3.48 -2.42 2.55
CA CYS A 216 -2.99 -2.47 1.18
C CYS A 216 -1.47 -2.20 1.08
N GLU A 217 -0.91 -2.53 -0.08
CA GLU A 217 0.47 -2.22 -0.44
C GLU A 217 0.50 -1.68 -1.86
N PHE A 218 0.78 -0.39 -2.00
CA PHE A 218 0.90 0.30 -3.26
C PHE A 218 2.31 0.88 -3.45
N MET A 219 2.70 1.03 -4.72
CA MET A 219 3.90 1.77 -5.09
C MET A 219 3.70 3.23 -4.66
N ARG A 220 4.77 3.86 -4.18
CA ARG A 220 4.69 5.21 -3.62
C ARG A 220 4.53 6.27 -4.71
N LEU A 221 3.77 7.32 -4.40
CA LEU A 221 3.66 8.52 -5.22
C LEU A 221 5.05 9.10 -5.49
N ARG A 222 5.28 9.55 -6.73
CA ARG A 222 6.49 10.26 -7.16
C ARG A 222 6.15 11.71 -7.49
N GLY A 223 7.18 12.55 -7.56
CA GLY A 223 7.03 13.98 -7.86
C GLY A 223 7.16 14.86 -6.61
N ALA A 224 6.80 16.12 -6.74
CA ALA A 224 6.98 17.13 -5.68
C ALA A 224 6.15 16.83 -4.42
N HIS A 225 5.07 16.06 -4.58
CA HIS A 225 4.16 15.70 -3.50
C HIS A 225 4.44 14.34 -2.87
N ALA A 226 5.49 13.65 -3.30
CA ALA A 226 5.98 12.45 -2.62
C ALA A 226 6.40 12.80 -1.17
N GLY A 227 6.17 11.87 -0.25
CA GLY A 227 6.61 12.03 1.13
C GLY A 227 8.03 11.51 1.37
N PRO A 228 8.53 11.64 2.61
CA PRO A 228 9.87 11.20 3.01
C PRO A 228 9.99 9.68 3.18
N GLU A 229 8.88 8.96 3.13
CA GLU A 229 8.83 7.52 3.31
C GLU A 229 9.51 6.80 2.15
N ARG A 230 10.30 5.80 2.48
CA ARG A 230 11.09 5.06 1.51
C ARG A 230 10.87 3.57 1.64
N LEU A 231 11.05 2.89 0.52
CA LEU A 231 11.37 1.48 0.45
C LEU A 231 12.43 1.37 -0.63
N GLY A 232 13.66 1.03 -0.25
CA GLY A 232 14.79 1.08 -1.15
C GLY A 232 15.93 0.18 -0.71
N PRO A 233 17.03 0.12 -1.47
CA PRO A 233 18.23 -0.61 -1.07
C PRO A 233 18.70 -0.17 0.32
N LEU A 234 19.14 -1.13 1.14
CA LEU A 234 19.86 -0.84 2.38
C LEU A 234 21.30 -0.45 2.01
N GLY A 235 21.53 0.85 1.85
CA GLY A 235 22.83 1.39 1.45
C GLY A 235 23.22 0.91 0.05
N SER A 236 24.50 0.54 -0.10
CA SER A 236 25.04 0.02 -1.37
C SER A 236 24.75 -1.48 -1.61
N LYS A 237 23.93 -2.13 -0.77
CA LYS A 237 23.84 -3.59 -0.73
C LYS A 237 22.70 -4.15 -1.58
N LYS A 238 23.05 -4.75 -2.71
CA LYS A 238 22.11 -5.50 -3.56
C LYS A 238 21.46 -6.65 -2.78
N GLY A 239 20.12 -6.76 -2.90
CA GLY A 239 19.33 -7.83 -2.29
C GLY A 239 18.90 -7.59 -0.83
N PHE A 240 19.25 -6.43 -0.25
CA PHE A 240 18.71 -5.96 1.02
C PHE A 240 17.92 -4.68 0.79
N LEU A 241 16.72 -4.61 1.37
CA LEU A 241 15.88 -3.43 1.33
C LEU A 241 15.61 -2.91 2.74
N ILE A 242 15.48 -1.60 2.88
CA ILE A 242 15.02 -0.93 4.09
C ILE A 242 13.82 -0.05 3.75
N GLY A 243 12.81 -0.08 4.62
CA GLY A 243 11.68 0.82 4.59
C GLY A 243 11.53 1.57 5.91
N ASN A 244 11.26 2.87 5.83
CA ASN A 244 11.10 3.79 6.95
C ASN A 244 10.22 4.95 6.52
N GLU A 245 9.58 5.61 7.50
CA GLU A 245 8.59 6.68 7.26
C GLU A 245 9.17 8.10 7.43
N ALA A 246 10.39 8.21 7.95
CA ALA A 246 11.11 9.47 8.15
C ALA A 246 12.62 9.26 8.03
N ALA A 247 13.40 10.34 7.89
CA ALA A 247 14.86 10.28 7.82
C ALA A 247 15.43 9.54 9.05
N LEU A 248 16.36 8.60 8.79
CA LEU A 248 17.00 7.83 9.85
C LEU A 248 18.16 8.63 10.47
N PRO A 249 18.45 8.43 11.76
CA PRO A 249 19.51 9.17 12.47
C PRO A 249 20.93 8.74 12.06
N VAL A 250 21.06 7.70 11.24
CA VAL A 250 22.34 7.14 10.76
C VAL A 250 22.25 6.73 9.29
N PRO A 251 23.37 6.72 8.57
CA PRO A 251 23.42 6.17 7.22
C PRO A 251 23.08 4.68 7.17
N ASP A 252 22.47 4.24 6.07
CA ASP A 252 22.11 2.84 5.85
C ASP A 252 23.29 1.86 5.95
N ASP A 253 24.47 2.26 5.47
CA ASP A 253 25.67 1.40 5.53
C ASP A 253 26.11 1.16 6.99
N THR A 254 25.89 2.13 7.89
CA THR A 254 26.10 1.94 9.34
C THR A 254 25.14 0.90 9.91
N ILE A 255 23.87 0.94 9.52
CA ILE A 255 22.88 -0.08 9.90
C ILE A 255 23.31 -1.46 9.42
N TYR A 256 23.73 -1.57 8.17
CA TYR A 256 24.23 -2.83 7.61
C TYR A 256 25.48 -3.33 8.34
N ASP A 257 26.36 -2.42 8.77
CA ASP A 257 27.56 -2.76 9.52
C ASP A 257 27.24 -3.33 10.91
N TRP A 258 26.25 -2.78 11.62
CA TRP A 258 25.76 -3.37 12.86
C TRP A 258 25.24 -4.79 12.68
N LEU A 259 24.52 -5.07 11.58
CA LEU A 259 23.99 -6.42 11.28
C LEU A 259 25.10 -7.47 11.02
N LYS A 260 26.36 -7.05 10.84
CA LYS A 260 27.53 -7.96 10.77
C LYS A 260 28.17 -8.20 12.14
N GLY A 261 27.92 -7.32 13.10
CA GLY A 261 28.55 -7.33 14.41
C GLY A 261 27.93 -8.34 15.38
N PRO A 262 28.45 -8.36 16.63
CA PRO A 262 27.86 -9.16 17.70
C PRO A 262 26.44 -8.68 18.01
N SER A 263 25.58 -9.60 18.43
CA SER A 263 24.19 -9.32 18.79
C SER A 263 23.84 -9.89 20.16
N GLN A 264 22.89 -9.24 20.83
CA GLN A 264 22.26 -9.77 22.04
C GLN A 264 20.80 -10.11 21.76
N GLU A 265 20.30 -11.20 22.34
CA GLU A 265 18.91 -11.60 22.23
C GLU A 265 18.20 -11.60 23.58
N CYS A 266 16.93 -11.19 23.59
CA CYS A 266 16.04 -11.40 24.72
C CYS A 266 14.65 -11.82 24.25
N SER A 267 13.93 -12.53 25.12
CA SER A 267 12.51 -12.87 24.88
C SER A 267 11.63 -11.64 25.07
N ALA A 268 10.62 -11.47 24.21
CA ALA A 268 9.58 -10.47 24.43
C ALA A 268 8.47 -10.97 25.36
N GLY A 269 8.50 -12.25 25.75
CA GLY A 269 7.53 -12.86 26.67
C GLY A 269 6.12 -13.04 26.09
N MET A 270 5.96 -13.02 24.76
CA MET A 270 4.65 -13.09 24.10
C MET A 270 4.63 -14.08 22.93
N GLN A 271 3.44 -14.65 22.68
CA GLN A 271 3.12 -15.45 21.49
C GLN A 271 2.32 -14.59 20.51
N ILE A 272 2.76 -14.54 19.25
CA ILE A 272 2.08 -13.81 18.19
C ILE A 272 2.00 -14.64 16.91
N ALA A 273 1.04 -14.33 16.05
CA ALA A 273 0.93 -14.89 14.71
C ALA A 273 1.40 -13.89 13.65
N LEU A 274 1.74 -14.38 12.45
CA LEU A 274 2.12 -13.53 11.31
C LEU A 274 1.06 -12.46 10.97
N ARG A 275 -0.23 -12.79 11.17
CA ARG A 275 -1.33 -11.85 10.95
C ARG A 275 -1.28 -10.66 11.91
N ASP A 276 -0.89 -10.89 13.17
CA ASP A 276 -0.81 -9.86 14.20
C ASP A 276 0.26 -8.83 13.83
N ILE A 277 1.30 -9.25 13.10
CA ILE A 277 2.35 -8.36 12.61
C ILE A 277 1.82 -7.43 11.52
N ARG A 278 1.30 -8.03 10.44
CA ARG A 278 0.93 -7.29 9.23
C ARG A 278 -0.29 -6.41 9.44
N LEU A 279 -1.27 -6.91 10.20
CA LEU A 279 -2.55 -6.25 10.38
C LEU A 279 -2.61 -5.38 11.63
N SER A 280 -1.60 -5.39 12.51
CA SER A 280 -1.65 -4.61 13.75
C SER A 280 -0.29 -4.04 14.17
N LEU A 281 0.68 -4.89 14.54
CA LEU A 281 1.93 -4.43 15.17
C LEU A 281 2.68 -3.39 14.35
N TRP A 282 2.72 -3.52 13.02
CA TRP A 282 3.43 -2.53 12.21
C TRP A 282 2.80 -1.14 12.23
N PHE A 283 1.47 -1.05 12.27
CA PHE A 283 0.77 0.22 12.44
C PHE A 283 1.05 0.80 13.83
N TRP A 284 0.96 -0.05 14.86
CA TRP A 284 1.29 0.36 16.23
C TRP A 284 2.70 0.93 16.32
N LEU A 285 3.71 0.24 15.79
CA LEU A 285 5.08 0.71 15.86
C LEU A 285 5.25 2.04 15.13
N GLY A 286 4.93 2.20 13.85
CA GLY A 286 5.25 3.47 13.20
C GLY A 286 4.27 4.61 13.53
N MET A 287 3.15 4.36 14.23
CA MET A 287 2.37 5.43 14.88
C MET A 287 3.08 5.99 16.13
N TYR A 288 3.68 5.13 16.95
CA TYR A 288 4.27 5.50 18.24
C TYR A 288 5.81 5.68 18.21
N GLU A 289 6.47 5.27 17.12
CA GLU A 289 7.93 5.16 17.06
C GLU A 289 8.54 5.81 15.82
N THR A 290 9.24 6.93 16.01
CA THR A 290 9.91 7.70 14.95
C THR A 290 11.13 7.01 14.33
N GLY A 291 11.70 6.01 15.02
CA GLY A 291 12.83 5.20 14.56
C GLY A 291 12.42 3.86 13.95
N HIS A 292 11.14 3.67 13.61
CA HIS A 292 10.64 2.40 13.08
C HIS A 292 11.22 2.10 11.68
N VAL A 293 11.82 0.91 11.55
CA VAL A 293 12.38 0.40 10.31
C VAL A 293 11.85 -0.99 10.01
N ARG A 294 11.71 -1.28 8.72
CA ARG A 294 11.45 -2.61 8.17
C ARG A 294 12.62 -2.99 7.28
N ILE A 295 13.20 -4.16 7.49
CA ILE A 295 14.35 -4.63 6.71
C ILE A 295 14.00 -5.95 6.05
N TYR A 296 14.30 -6.05 4.75
CA TYR A 296 14.04 -7.23 3.95
C TYR A 296 15.31 -7.73 3.29
N ALA A 297 15.40 -9.04 3.08
CA ALA A 297 16.42 -9.69 2.28
C ALA A 297 15.74 -10.60 1.26
N ALA A 298 16.16 -10.51 0.00
CA ALA A 298 15.56 -11.27 -1.11
C ALA A 298 16.58 -12.19 -1.82
N GLY A 299 16.08 -13.23 -2.46
CA GLY A 299 16.86 -14.15 -3.30
C GLY A 299 17.89 -14.95 -2.49
N GLN A 300 19.10 -15.14 -3.03
CA GLN A 300 20.16 -15.87 -2.33
C GLN A 300 20.59 -15.20 -1.01
N LYS A 301 20.47 -13.87 -0.91
CA LYS A 301 20.81 -13.14 0.31
C LYS A 301 19.90 -13.47 1.48
N ALA A 302 18.63 -13.77 1.21
CA ALA A 302 17.68 -14.23 2.21
C ALA A 302 18.11 -15.57 2.86
N LYS A 303 18.87 -16.41 2.14
CA LYS A 303 19.36 -17.70 2.68
C LYS A 303 20.50 -17.54 3.70
N HIS A 304 21.26 -16.45 3.64
CA HIS A 304 22.39 -16.22 4.53
C HIS A 304 22.00 -15.74 5.95
N ARG A 305 20.69 -15.63 6.25
CA ARG A 305 20.14 -15.27 7.58
C ARG A 305 20.83 -14.06 8.25
N ARG A 306 21.25 -13.07 7.45
CA ARG A 306 21.96 -11.86 7.91
C ARG A 306 21.06 -10.97 8.75
N ILE A 307 19.79 -10.88 8.38
CA ILE A 307 18.76 -10.19 9.16
C ILE A 307 18.06 -11.22 10.05
N PRO A 308 17.62 -10.80 11.25
CA PRO A 308 16.75 -11.63 12.08
C PRO A 308 15.50 -12.04 11.30
N ASP A 309 15.04 -13.27 11.53
CA ASP A 309 13.85 -13.76 10.87
C ASP A 309 12.62 -13.43 11.69
N LEU A 310 11.72 -12.63 11.13
CA LEU A 310 10.38 -12.39 11.68
C LEU A 310 9.31 -12.83 10.69
N LEU A 311 9.52 -12.49 9.41
CA LEU A 311 8.69 -12.89 8.30
C LEU A 311 9.53 -13.69 7.32
N SER A 312 9.06 -14.88 6.94
CA SER A 312 9.65 -15.63 5.84
C SER A 312 8.57 -15.98 4.81
N ALA A 313 8.86 -15.76 3.54
CA ALA A 313 8.11 -16.35 2.45
C ALA A 313 9.08 -17.10 1.54
N SER A 314 8.73 -18.33 1.18
CA SER A 314 9.48 -19.14 0.23
C SER A 314 8.53 -19.66 -0.82
N VAL A 315 8.62 -19.11 -2.03
CA VAL A 315 8.02 -19.69 -3.24
C VAL A 315 9.15 -20.19 -4.14
N PRO A 316 8.93 -21.19 -5.01
CA PRO A 316 9.98 -21.68 -5.91
C PRO A 316 10.67 -20.51 -6.65
N GLY A 317 11.98 -20.36 -6.46
CA GLY A 317 12.78 -19.29 -7.05
C GLY A 317 12.91 -17.98 -6.24
N HIS A 318 12.06 -17.74 -5.23
CA HIS A 318 12.08 -16.52 -4.43
C HIS A 318 12.00 -16.81 -2.92
N VAL A 319 13.08 -16.48 -2.20
CA VAL A 319 13.08 -16.45 -0.74
C VAL A 319 13.09 -14.99 -0.31
N LEU A 320 12.13 -14.59 0.52
CA LEU A 320 12.06 -13.30 1.17
C LEU A 320 12.13 -13.51 2.68
N ARG A 321 13.06 -12.83 3.33
CA ARG A 321 13.05 -12.67 4.79
C ARG A 321 12.82 -11.21 5.13
N GLY A 322 12.11 -10.97 6.22
CA GLY A 322 11.77 -9.65 6.69
C GLY A 322 11.83 -9.57 8.22
N THR A 323 12.14 -8.38 8.71
CA THR A 323 12.06 -8.01 10.12
C THR A 323 11.63 -6.55 10.25
N SER A 324 11.28 -6.17 11.47
CA SER A 324 10.84 -4.85 11.85
C SER A 324 11.45 -4.51 13.20
N GLY A 325 11.70 -3.24 13.48
CA GLY A 325 12.24 -2.83 14.76
C GLY A 325 12.54 -1.34 14.81
N LEU A 326 13.38 -0.94 15.75
CA LEU A 326 13.73 0.45 15.98
C LEU A 326 15.22 0.67 15.72
N VAL A 327 15.57 1.85 15.23
CA VAL A 327 16.95 2.33 15.08
C VAL A 327 17.11 3.68 15.76
N ASN A 328 18.28 3.92 16.37
CA ASN A 328 18.70 5.23 16.86
C ASN A 328 20.14 5.53 16.40
N ALA A 329 20.76 6.59 16.94
CA ALA A 329 22.13 6.99 16.57
C ALA A 329 23.21 5.94 16.92
N ASP A 330 22.92 5.04 17.86
CA ASP A 330 23.91 4.20 18.53
C ASP A 330 23.73 2.68 18.27
N GLY A 331 22.57 2.27 17.79
CA GLY A 331 22.28 0.88 17.50
C GLY A 331 20.89 0.64 16.90
N ILE A 332 20.59 -0.64 16.71
CA ILE A 332 19.34 -1.12 16.14
C ILE A 332 18.83 -2.33 16.94
N CYS A 333 17.53 -2.40 17.17
CA CYS A 333 16.87 -3.52 17.83
C CYS A 333 15.73 -4.02 16.95
N LEU A 334 15.81 -5.29 16.53
CA LEU A 334 14.96 -5.91 15.53
C LEU A 334 14.20 -7.08 16.12
N LEU A 335 12.98 -7.29 15.65
CA LEU A 335 12.14 -8.40 16.05
C LEU A 335 12.57 -9.69 15.33
N SER A 336 12.49 -10.80 16.04
CA SER A 336 12.68 -12.13 15.47
C SER A 336 11.72 -13.13 16.10
N ARG A 337 11.63 -14.33 15.54
CA ARG A 337 10.80 -15.42 16.08
C ARG A 337 11.63 -16.56 16.65
N SER A 338 11.00 -17.36 17.50
CA SER A 338 11.64 -18.53 18.12
C SER A 338 11.99 -19.63 17.12
N ASP A 339 11.12 -19.85 16.13
CA ASP A 339 11.20 -20.94 15.14
C ASP A 339 10.70 -20.43 13.78
N ASP A 340 11.38 -20.81 12.70
CA ASP A 340 11.09 -20.39 11.33
C ASP A 340 9.79 -21.02 10.78
N GLU A 341 9.32 -22.15 11.31
CA GLU A 341 8.12 -22.85 10.79
C GLU A 341 6.88 -22.67 11.67
N ALA A 342 7.04 -22.21 12.91
CA ALA A 342 5.94 -22.03 13.84
C ALA A 342 5.07 -20.80 13.50
N ASN A 343 3.75 -20.94 13.62
CA ASN A 343 2.77 -19.87 13.62
C ASN A 343 1.51 -20.33 14.38
N PRO A 344 1.21 -19.82 15.60
CA PRO A 344 1.90 -18.73 16.30
C PRO A 344 3.32 -19.10 16.77
N PHE A 345 4.10 -18.09 17.14
CA PHE A 345 5.49 -18.24 17.60
C PHE A 345 5.84 -17.27 18.73
N SER A 346 6.91 -17.59 19.47
CA SER A 346 7.43 -16.70 20.52
C SER A 346 8.18 -15.54 19.88
N LEU A 347 7.84 -14.31 20.25
CA LEU A 347 8.53 -13.11 19.80
C LEU A 347 9.83 -12.92 20.58
N ARG A 348 10.90 -12.59 19.86
CA ARG A 348 12.23 -12.26 20.38
C ARG A 348 12.67 -10.90 19.87
N LEU A 349 13.59 -10.27 20.60
CA LEU A 349 14.28 -9.06 20.19
C LEU A 349 15.76 -9.42 20.00
N ARG A 350 16.35 -8.94 18.90
CA ARG A 350 17.78 -9.03 18.63
C ARG A 350 18.35 -7.63 18.43
N SER A 351 19.32 -7.27 19.26
CA SER A 351 19.91 -5.94 19.31
C SER A 351 21.37 -5.95 18.85
N TYR A 352 21.79 -4.85 18.24
CA TYR A 352 23.13 -4.64 17.67
C TYR A 352 23.61 -3.22 17.99
N GLY A 353 24.92 -3.04 18.19
CA GLY A 353 25.48 -1.77 18.66
C GLY A 353 25.13 -1.49 20.13
N ARG A 354 25.07 -0.22 20.54
CA ARG A 354 24.68 0.18 21.90
C ARG A 354 23.16 0.38 21.98
N ALA A 355 22.43 -0.73 21.94
CA ALA A 355 20.96 -0.75 21.76
C ALA A 355 20.17 -1.18 23.01
N GLU A 356 20.74 -1.07 24.23
CA GLU A 356 20.07 -1.49 25.47
C GLU A 356 18.79 -0.67 25.74
N ALA A 357 18.89 0.66 25.74
CA ALA A 357 17.74 1.55 25.88
C ALA A 357 16.69 1.35 24.76
N LEU A 358 17.16 1.06 23.55
CA LEU A 358 16.31 0.81 22.38
C LEU A 358 15.52 -0.49 22.53
N THR A 359 16.17 -1.52 23.09
CA THR A 359 15.55 -2.82 23.40
C THR A 359 14.48 -2.67 24.48
N GLN A 360 14.77 -1.94 25.56
CA GLN A 360 13.78 -1.65 26.60
C GLN A 360 12.58 -0.87 26.07
N ARG A 361 12.82 0.13 25.21
CA ARG A 361 11.77 0.91 24.56
C ARG A 361 10.87 0.05 23.67
N LEU A 362 11.48 -0.77 22.79
CA LEU A 362 10.73 -1.67 21.91
C LEU A 362 9.93 -2.70 22.72
N LEU A 363 10.52 -3.29 23.76
CA LEU A 363 9.80 -4.22 24.64
C LEU A 363 8.59 -3.56 25.31
N ALA A 364 8.76 -2.34 25.85
CA ALA A 364 7.66 -1.60 26.46
C ALA A 364 6.55 -1.25 25.44
N ARG A 365 6.90 -1.00 24.17
CA ARG A 365 5.89 -0.78 23.12
C ARG A 365 5.15 -2.04 22.74
N LEU A 366 5.83 -3.18 22.68
CA LEU A 366 5.20 -4.48 22.45
C LEU A 366 4.24 -4.84 23.58
N GLN A 367 4.62 -4.58 24.83
CA GLN A 367 3.75 -4.81 26.00
C GLN A 367 2.53 -3.89 25.98
N ALA A 368 2.70 -2.60 25.64
CA ALA A 368 1.58 -1.67 25.51
C ALA A 368 0.61 -2.07 24.38
N TRP A 369 1.14 -2.55 23.25
CA TRP A 369 0.37 -3.08 22.14
C TRP A 369 -0.46 -4.31 22.53
N ASP A 370 0.16 -5.25 23.25
CA ASP A 370 -0.49 -6.46 23.74
C ASP A 370 -1.59 -6.13 24.78
N ALA A 371 -1.28 -5.22 25.71
CA ALA A 371 -2.24 -4.74 26.72
C ALA A 371 -3.43 -3.98 26.10
N ALA A 372 -3.23 -3.31 24.97
CA ALA A 372 -4.29 -2.68 24.18
C ALA A 372 -5.13 -3.68 23.36
N GLY A 373 -4.87 -4.99 23.47
CA GLY A 373 -5.61 -6.02 22.75
C GLY A 373 -5.22 -6.19 21.29
N ARG A 374 -4.01 -5.73 20.90
CA ARG A 374 -3.47 -5.84 19.53
C ARG A 374 -4.41 -5.24 18.47
N PRO A 375 -4.75 -3.95 18.57
CA PRO A 375 -5.80 -3.35 17.76
C PRO A 375 -5.45 -3.39 16.26
N PRO A 376 -6.36 -3.85 15.37
CA PRO A 376 -6.05 -4.02 13.96
C PRO A 376 -6.11 -2.69 13.20
N GLY A 377 -5.30 -2.54 12.15
CA GLY A 377 -5.18 -1.31 11.36
C GLY A 377 -6.41 -1.00 10.51
N ASP A 378 -7.19 -2.01 10.11
CA ASP A 378 -8.44 -1.84 9.35
C ASP A 378 -9.61 -1.30 10.20
N ARG A 379 -9.43 -1.22 11.53
CA ARG A 379 -10.36 -0.54 12.45
C ARG A 379 -9.89 0.85 12.85
N LEU A 380 -8.81 1.35 12.26
CA LEU A 380 -8.31 2.68 12.57
C LEU A 380 -9.25 3.74 11.97
N GLU A 381 -9.85 4.55 12.83
CA GLU A 381 -10.54 5.77 12.43
C GLU A 381 -9.50 6.87 12.20
N ILE A 382 -9.62 7.54 11.06
CA ILE A 382 -8.67 8.55 10.60
C ILE A 382 -9.43 9.83 10.30
N THR A 383 -9.08 10.89 11.02
CA THR A 383 -9.55 12.24 10.74
C THR A 383 -8.38 13.10 10.28
N VAL A 384 -8.56 13.81 9.18
CA VAL A 384 -7.52 14.62 8.54
C VAL A 384 -7.86 16.09 8.71
N TYR A 385 -7.05 16.79 9.49
CA TYR A 385 -7.19 18.24 9.67
C TYR A 385 -6.07 18.99 8.94
N PRO A 386 -6.32 20.24 8.50
CA PRO A 386 -5.24 21.12 8.08
C PRO A 386 -4.13 21.20 9.13
N ARG A 387 -2.87 21.34 8.67
CA ARG A 387 -1.67 21.31 9.52
C ARG A 387 -1.75 22.24 10.73
N ASP A 388 -2.30 23.44 10.54
CA ASP A 388 -2.32 24.50 11.54
C ASP A 388 -3.68 24.59 12.27
N ALA A 389 -4.58 23.63 12.04
CA ALA A 389 -5.86 23.60 12.75
C ALA A 389 -5.65 23.34 14.25
N VAL A 390 -6.43 24.02 15.09
CA VAL A 390 -6.54 23.69 16.51
C VAL A 390 -7.49 22.51 16.64
N ILE A 391 -7.01 21.41 17.21
CA ILE A 391 -7.78 20.18 17.36
C ILE A 391 -7.98 19.90 18.85
N ASP A 392 -9.22 19.61 19.23
CA ASP A 392 -9.50 18.93 20.48
C ASP A 392 -9.22 17.44 20.30
N VAL A 393 -8.07 16.97 20.79
CA VAL A 393 -7.59 15.61 20.53
C VAL A 393 -8.38 14.63 21.39
N PRO A 394 -9.15 13.70 20.79
CA PRO A 394 -9.90 12.72 21.56
C PRO A 394 -8.98 11.87 22.45
N GLU A 395 -9.48 11.45 23.60
CA GLU A 395 -8.74 10.55 24.49
C GLU A 395 -8.31 9.27 23.74
N GLY A 396 -7.04 8.88 23.93
CA GLY A 396 -6.46 7.71 23.27
C GLY A 396 -6.12 7.90 21.79
N ALA A 397 -6.40 9.07 21.19
CA ALA A 397 -6.01 9.35 19.82
C ALA A 397 -4.52 9.71 19.69
N VAL A 398 -3.91 9.31 18.58
CA VAL A 398 -2.54 9.70 18.20
C VAL A 398 -2.63 10.77 17.13
N VAL A 399 -1.93 11.90 17.36
CA VAL A 399 -1.78 12.95 16.36
C VAL A 399 -0.49 12.71 15.57
N MET A 400 -0.64 12.38 14.28
CA MET A 400 0.48 12.18 13.36
C MET A 400 0.67 13.43 12.49
N PRO A 401 1.73 14.22 12.72
CA PRO A 401 2.06 15.37 11.88
C PRO A 401 2.46 14.94 10.47
N LYS A 402 1.85 15.55 9.45
CA LYS A 402 2.21 15.43 8.02
C LYS A 402 2.60 16.80 7.43
N ARG A 403 2.91 16.90 6.14
CA ARG A 403 3.43 18.13 5.52
C ARG A 403 2.35 19.22 5.47
N TRP A 404 1.15 18.87 5.04
CA TRP A 404 0.00 19.77 4.86
C TRP A 404 -1.12 19.50 5.86
N HIS A 405 -1.10 18.34 6.52
CA HIS A 405 -2.12 17.92 7.45
C HIS A 405 -1.56 17.41 8.77
N GLN A 406 -2.46 17.13 9.68
CA GLN A 406 -2.24 16.30 10.85
C GLN A 406 -3.34 15.25 10.88
N LEU A 407 -2.95 13.98 11.01
CA LEU A 407 -3.89 12.87 11.10
C LEU A 407 -4.19 12.61 12.57
N VAL A 408 -5.46 12.58 12.93
CA VAL A 408 -5.91 12.09 14.23
C VAL A 408 -6.33 10.65 14.04
N LEU A 409 -5.60 9.75 14.69
CA LEU A 409 -5.72 8.30 14.52
C LEU A 409 -6.27 7.69 15.81
N ARG A 410 -7.36 6.95 15.72
CA ARG A 410 -8.03 6.37 16.91
C ARG A 410 -8.55 4.98 16.61
N TRP A 411 -8.44 4.08 17.58
CA TRP A 411 -9.21 2.83 17.55
C TRP A 411 -10.51 3.01 18.36
N PRO A 412 -11.64 2.54 17.83
CA PRO A 412 -12.95 2.68 18.49
C PRO A 412 -13.08 1.85 19.77
#